data_AF-A0A2S9FVY6-F1
#
_entry.id   AF-A0A2S9FVY6-F1
#
_cell.length_a   1.000
_cell.length_b   1.000
_cell.length_c   1.000
_cell.angle_alpha   90.00
_cell.angle_beta   90.00
_cell.angle_gamma   90.00
#
_symmetry.space_group_name_H-M   'P 1'
#
loop_
_entity.id
_entity.type
_entity.pdbx_description
1 polymer ?
#
loop_
_entity_poly.entity_id
_entity_poly.type
_entity_poly.pdbx_seq_one_letter_code
_entity_poly.pdbx_strand_id
1 'polypeptide(L)'
;PMFHAWGFSQLLFAALLACPIVTRRKFDPEATLGLIDRYRATGLAVVPVMFDRIMDLPDDVRNRYSGKSLRFATASGSRMRPDVV
;
A
#
# COMPACT_ATOMS: atom_id res chain seq x y z
N PRO A 1 5.85 -2.96 -8.61
CA PRO A 1 5.24 -3.13 -9.95
C PRO A 1 4.77 -4.58 -10.17
N MET A 2 3.67 -4.82 -10.89
CA MET A 2 3.10 -6.18 -11.04
C MET A 2 3.93 -7.12 -11.92
N PHE A 3 4.86 -6.60 -12.72
CA PHE A 3 5.75 -7.43 -13.55
C PHE A 3 7.01 -7.92 -12.81
N HIS A 4 7.21 -7.49 -11.56
CA HIS A 4 8.30 -7.98 -10.69
C HIS A 4 7.77 -9.03 -9.71
N ALA A 5 8.64 -9.95 -9.29
CA ALA A 5 8.30 -11.07 -8.41
C ALA A 5 7.41 -10.68 -7.23
N TRP A 6 7.80 -9.67 -6.44
CA TRP A 6 7.00 -9.23 -5.29
C TRP A 6 5.58 -8.80 -5.68
N GLY A 7 5.45 -7.89 -6.65
CA GLY A 7 4.13 -7.38 -7.06
C GLY A 7 3.27 -8.44 -7.75
N PHE A 8 3.90 -9.34 -8.52
CA PHE A 8 3.21 -10.46 -9.15
C PHE A 8 2.70 -11.46 -8.11
N SER A 9 3.52 -11.82 -7.11
CA SER A 9 3.11 -12.72 -6.04
C SER A 9 1.94 -12.17 -5.23
N GLN A 10 1.95 -10.89 -4.87
CA GLN A 10 0.84 -10.27 -4.13
C GLN A 10 -0.46 -10.27 -4.96
N LEU A 11 -0.38 -10.00 -6.27
CA LEU A 11 -1.51 -10.11 -7.18
C LEU A 11 -2.05 -11.55 -7.23
N LEU A 12 -1.16 -12.53 -7.37
CA LEU A 12 -1.53 -13.94 -7.43
C LEU A 12 -2.19 -14.41 -6.12
N PHE A 13 -1.61 -14.08 -4.96
CA PHE A 13 -2.18 -14.43 -3.66
C PHE A 13 -3.57 -13.81 -3.47
N ALA A 14 -3.74 -12.54 -3.78
CA ALA A 14 -5.04 -11.88 -3.69
C ALA A 14 -6.08 -12.54 -4.63
N ALA A 15 -5.68 -12.86 -5.86
CA ALA A 15 -6.55 -13.54 -6.83
C ALA A 15 -6.94 -14.96 -6.37
N LEU A 16 -5.97 -15.75 -5.87
CA LEU A 16 -6.21 -17.10 -5.35
C LEU A 16 -7.17 -17.11 -4.16
N LEU A 17 -7.13 -16.06 -3.33
CA LEU A 17 -8.02 -15.89 -2.19
C LEU A 17 -9.32 -15.16 -2.53
N ALA A 18 -9.61 -14.96 -3.83
CA ALA A 18 -10.78 -14.22 -4.33
C ALA A 18 -10.96 -12.83 -3.69
N CYS A 19 -9.86 -12.18 -3.33
CA CYS A 19 -9.88 -10.84 -2.76
C CYS A 19 -10.18 -9.79 -3.84
N PRO A 20 -10.93 -8.73 -3.54
CA PRO A 20 -10.99 -7.54 -4.38
C PRO A 20 -9.59 -6.92 -4.52
N ILE A 21 -9.14 -6.71 -5.75
CA ILE A 21 -7.81 -6.16 -6.04
C ILE A 21 -7.96 -4.71 -6.53
N VAL A 22 -7.52 -3.76 -5.70
CA VAL A 22 -7.51 -2.34 -6.04
C VAL A 22 -6.11 -1.94 -6.50
N THR A 23 -5.98 -1.41 -7.72
CA THR A 23 -4.66 -1.07 -8.30
C THR A 23 -4.63 0.32 -8.90
N ARG A 24 -3.41 0.84 -9.11
CA ARG A 24 -3.12 2.03 -9.93
C ARG A 24 -1.97 1.74 -10.88
N ARG A 25 -2.00 2.36 -12.05
CA ARG A 25 -0.91 2.27 -13.05
C ARG A 25 0.38 2.92 -12.56
N LYS A 26 0.28 4.04 -11.84
CA LYS A 26 1.41 4.77 -11.25
C LYS A 26 1.15 4.96 -9.77
N PHE A 27 2.19 4.75 -8.98
CA PHE A 27 2.16 5.00 -7.54
C PHE A 27 2.00 6.49 -7.29
N ASP A 28 1.11 6.81 -6.37
CA ASP A 28 0.87 8.14 -5.84
C ASP A 28 0.52 7.98 -4.35
N PRO A 29 1.26 8.60 -3.42
CA PRO A 29 1.15 8.31 -1.99
C PRO A 29 -0.22 8.73 -1.44
N GLU A 30 -0.70 9.95 -1.75
CA GLU A 30 -1.99 10.44 -1.26
C GLU A 30 -3.15 9.64 -1.87
N ALA A 31 -3.12 9.41 -3.18
CA ALA A 31 -4.16 8.63 -3.84
C ALA A 31 -4.20 7.18 -3.35
N THR A 32 -3.09 6.64 -2.83
CA THR A 32 -3.07 5.32 -2.18
C THR A 32 -3.90 5.34 -0.89
N LEU A 33 -3.74 6.36 -0.04
CA LEU A 33 -4.58 6.55 1.14
C LEU A 33 -6.06 6.70 0.77
N GLY A 34 -6.36 7.49 -0.27
CA GLY A 34 -7.73 7.65 -0.76
C GLY A 34 -8.35 6.35 -1.28
N LEU A 35 -7.56 5.46 -1.89
CA LEU A 35 -8.04 4.13 -2.29
C LEU A 35 -8.30 3.22 -1.09
N ILE A 36 -7.44 3.26 -0.07
CA ILE A 36 -7.62 2.48 1.17
C ILE A 36 -8.97 2.83 1.80
N ASP A 37 -9.24 4.11 2.00
CA ASP A 37 -10.48 4.56 2.63
C ASP A 37 -11.71 4.29 1.75
N ARG A 38 -11.65 4.64 0.46
CA ARG A 38 -12.78 4.48 -0.46
C ARG A 38 -13.23 3.02 -0.57
N TYR A 39 -12.29 2.09 -0.67
CA TYR A 39 -12.58 0.68 -0.85
C TYR A 39 -12.52 -0.11 0.45
N ARG A 40 -12.28 0.57 1.58
CA ARG A 40 -12.06 -0.05 2.90
C ARG A 40 -11.05 -1.20 2.83
N ALA A 41 -9.93 -0.96 2.13
CA ALA A 41 -8.91 -1.98 1.92
C ALA A 41 -8.34 -2.47 3.26
N THR A 42 -8.19 -3.78 3.39
CA THR A 42 -7.70 -4.43 4.62
C THR A 42 -6.22 -4.79 4.56
N GLY A 43 -5.64 -4.86 3.36
CA GLY A 43 -4.22 -5.15 3.14
C GLY A 43 -3.62 -4.15 2.15
N LEU A 44 -2.36 -3.79 2.38
CA LEU A 44 -1.57 -2.92 1.50
C LEU A 44 -0.27 -3.63 1.12
N ALA A 45 -0.03 -3.82 -0.18
CA ALA A 45 1.22 -4.38 -0.70
C ALA A 45 2.06 -3.30 -1.37
N VAL A 46 3.25 -3.02 -0.83
CA VAL A 46 4.14 -1.95 -1.30
C VAL A 46 5.60 -2.39 -1.27
N VAL A 47 6.50 -1.53 -1.74
CA VAL A 47 7.95 -1.64 -1.49
C VAL A 47 8.33 -0.58 -0.43
N PRO A 48 9.44 -0.73 0.32
CA PRO A 48 9.78 0.19 1.40
C PRO A 48 9.80 1.66 1.00
N VAL A 49 10.38 2.02 -0.15
CA VAL A 49 10.39 3.42 -0.63
C VAL A 49 8.99 3.98 -0.92
N MET A 50 8.01 3.15 -1.26
CA MET A 50 6.61 3.60 -1.40
C MET A 50 5.98 3.86 -0.04
N PHE A 51 6.30 3.04 0.95
CA PHE A 51 5.84 3.21 2.31
C PHE A 51 6.43 4.48 2.93
N ASP A 52 7.74 4.70 2.79
CA ASP A 52 8.43 5.94 3.21
C ASP A 52 7.72 7.18 2.63
N ARG A 53 7.45 7.18 1.31
CA ARG A 53 6.74 8.29 0.65
C ARG A 53 5.32 8.53 1.12
N ILE A 54 4.63 7.52 1.64
CA ILE A 54 3.31 7.69 2.28
C ILE A 54 3.49 8.34 3.65
N MET A 55 4.51 7.92 4.40
CA MET A 55 4.80 8.47 5.73
C MET A 55 5.33 9.90 5.68
N ASP A 56 6.04 10.26 4.61
CA ASP A 56 6.55 11.61 4.33
C ASP A 56 5.47 12.60 3.85
N LEU A 57 4.23 12.15 3.65
CA LEU A 57 3.13 13.06 3.34
C LEU A 57 2.90 14.07 4.48
N PRO A 58 2.59 15.34 4.17
CA PRO A 58 2.21 16.32 5.19
C PRO A 58 1.09 15.82 6.11
N ASP A 59 1.16 16.16 7.39
CA ASP A 59 0.17 15.72 8.38
C ASP A 59 -1.25 16.12 8.01
N ASP A 60 -1.45 17.31 7.46
CA ASP A 60 -2.76 17.79 7.02
C ASP A 60 -3.33 16.99 5.84
N VAL A 61 -2.47 16.34 5.05
CA VAL A 61 -2.86 15.42 3.98
C VAL A 61 -3.19 14.05 4.57
N ARG A 62 -2.32 13.50 5.41
CA ARG A 62 -2.52 12.17 6.03
C ARG A 62 -3.79 12.14 6.89
N ASN A 63 -4.04 13.20 7.66
CA ASN A 63 -5.18 13.30 8.58
C ASN A 63 -6.54 13.40 7.86
N ARG A 64 -6.58 13.58 6.54
CA ARG A 64 -7.82 13.52 5.75
C ARG A 64 -8.32 12.08 5.57
N TYR A 65 -7.44 11.10 5.74
CA TYR A 65 -7.73 9.70 5.54
C TYR A 65 -7.74 8.96 6.87
N SER A 66 -8.76 8.15 7.11
CA SER A 66 -8.91 7.41 8.35
C SER A 66 -7.95 6.23 8.45
N GLY A 67 -7.72 5.49 7.36
CA GLY A 67 -6.87 4.29 7.34
C GLY A 67 -7.35 3.11 8.20
N LYS A 68 -8.47 3.23 8.93
CA LYS A 68 -8.91 2.27 9.97
C LYS A 68 -9.30 0.89 9.44
N SER A 69 -9.56 0.75 8.15
CA SER A 69 -9.83 -0.56 7.55
C SER A 69 -8.56 -1.41 7.40
N LEU A 70 -7.39 -0.77 7.34
CA LEU A 70 -6.13 -1.45 7.08
C LEU A 70 -5.74 -2.30 8.29
N ARG A 71 -5.53 -3.60 8.05
CA ARG A 71 -5.18 -4.60 9.08
C ARG A 71 -3.72 -5.01 9.01
N PHE A 72 -3.12 -4.91 7.82
CA PHE A 72 -1.71 -5.22 7.60
C PHE A 72 -1.17 -4.45 6.39
N ALA A 73 0.13 -4.21 6.41
CA ALA A 73 0.90 -3.77 5.25
C ALA A 73 2.08 -4.74 5.05
N THR A 74 2.33 -5.11 3.80
CA THR A 74 3.47 -5.92 3.41
C THR A 74 4.44 -5.08 2.59
N ALA A 75 5.72 -5.14 2.94
CA ALA A 75 6.80 -4.44 2.25
C ALA A 75 7.95 -5.40 1.96
N SER A 76 8.44 -5.39 0.71
CA SER A 76 9.61 -6.18 0.31
C SER A 76 10.37 -5.51 -0.84
N GLY A 77 11.55 -6.03 -1.15
CA GLY A 77 12.37 -5.60 -2.29
C GLY A 77 13.48 -4.59 -1.98
N SER A 78 13.60 -4.11 -0.73
CA SER A 78 14.72 -3.30 -0.27
C SER A 78 14.80 -3.26 1.26
N ARG A 79 15.78 -2.54 1.80
CA ARG A 79 15.84 -2.18 3.22
C ARG A 79 14.69 -1.24 3.58
N MET A 80 14.15 -1.39 4.78
CA MET A 80 13.20 -0.48 5.43
C MET A 80 13.92 0.36 6.49
N ARG A 81 13.51 1.61 6.68
CA ARG A 81 14.09 2.46 7.71
C ARG A 81 13.60 2.01 9.10
N PRO A 82 14.46 2.00 10.14
CA PRO A 82 14.07 1.49 11.46
C PRO A 82 13.00 2.32 12.16
N ASP A 83 12.94 3.63 11.87
CA ASP A 83 12.01 4.61 12.43
C ASP A 83 10.60 4.55 11.82
N VAL A 84 10.44 3.76 10.76
CA VAL A 84 9.19 3.61 10.00
C VAL A 84 8.43 2.32 10.40
N VAL A 85 9.05 1.44 11.20
CA VAL A 85 8.52 0.14 11.64
C VAL A 85 7.86 0.24 13.02
#